data_AF-A0A3S5CXV9-F1
#
_entry.id   AF-A0A3S5CXV9-F1
#
_cell.length_a   1.000
_cell.length_b   1.000
_cell.length_c   1.000
_cell.angle_alpha   90.00
_cell.angle_beta   90.00
_cell.angle_gamma   90.00
#
_symmetry.space_group_name_H-M   'P 1'
#
loop_
_entity.id
_entity.type
_entity.pdbx_description
1 polymer ?
#
loop_
_entity_poly.entity_id
_entity_poly.type
_entity_poly.pdbx_seq_one_letter_code
_entity_poly.pdbx_strand_id
1 'polypeptide(L)'
;MQDLYRHYGSHSRWEKYDVPKCPIVEVTEIWVEDDDLSSPALVETKTIPSLDIDNWLEESSCRCFPDGACSRALRLVWVGQEGNTKRTSPSTKVLERMTKAWKLGDALDYARSCFAGVSATAPHGDTRVFTVAYHPKLVAVWSRPVLAPEEPTPETRAIVFAEGEERAELRRILGSKWSAATVRHPMFPALFCGLTLAHGLDNTLEDIKAAVRKVEARTGHHRFTSRHQTQPASGELGQLSAQMSGCAAKLANGTRKMKVVEAINDFIQQHATTSPAEVRVEARRGSIHYPADFAEKENTPSTAAESFSTSDIDLLRHRVQMQAVDTAYVQQRVQIQIAALFHLIAQQDNAIAFDAARATHSIAASSLEDSSSMKMLALVAMFFLPGSFVAALFSAPLFAWDEASSAGGGMGVATKPQFALFWAVTAPLTVLVFALYALWICFQKRRERGSAKDLDAIPI
;
A
#
# COMPACT_ATOMS: atom_id res chain seq x y z
N MET A 1 -14.62 -16.55 27.63
CA MET A 1 -14.01 -15.39 26.94
C MET A 1 -12.48 -15.50 26.91
N GLN A 2 -11.83 -15.81 28.03
CA GLN A 2 -10.37 -16.05 28.08
C GLN A 2 -9.89 -17.17 27.14
N ASP A 3 -10.62 -18.29 27.07
CA ASP A 3 -10.28 -19.40 26.16
C ASP A 3 -10.35 -19.00 24.68
N LEU A 4 -11.24 -18.07 24.32
CA LEU A 4 -11.31 -17.53 22.95
C LEU A 4 -10.08 -16.68 22.64
N TYR A 5 -9.67 -15.80 23.56
CA TYR A 5 -8.45 -14.99 23.38
C TYR A 5 -7.21 -15.88 23.24
N ARG A 6 -7.08 -16.92 24.06
CA ARG A 6 -5.98 -17.89 23.94
C ARG A 6 -6.03 -18.67 22.63
N HIS A 7 -7.21 -19.11 22.22
CA HIS A 7 -7.38 -19.83 20.96
C HIS A 7 -6.95 -18.99 19.75
N TYR A 8 -7.41 -17.73 19.66
CA TYR A 8 -7.03 -16.84 18.56
C TYR A 8 -5.61 -16.26 18.70
N GLY A 9 -5.12 -16.08 19.93
CA GLY A 9 -3.77 -15.58 20.22
C GLY A 9 -2.65 -16.59 19.95
N SER A 10 -2.99 -17.88 19.79
CA SER A 10 -2.04 -18.94 19.41
C SER A 10 -1.39 -18.71 18.03
N HIS A 11 -2.06 -17.97 17.15
CA HIS A 11 -1.53 -17.57 15.85
C HIS A 11 -0.78 -16.25 15.99
N SER A 12 0.48 -16.34 16.43
CA SER A 12 1.32 -15.16 16.66
C SER A 12 1.57 -14.40 15.35
N ARG A 13 1.02 -13.19 15.25
CA ARG A 13 1.41 -12.21 14.21
C ARG A 13 2.74 -11.50 14.53
N TRP A 14 3.47 -11.95 15.56
CA TRP A 14 4.57 -11.26 16.23
C TRP A 14 5.93 -11.97 16.13
N GLU A 15 6.18 -12.80 15.11
CA GLU A 15 7.46 -13.53 14.94
C GLU A 15 8.71 -12.62 14.96
N LYS A 16 8.56 -11.31 14.73
CA LYS A 16 9.67 -10.34 14.68
C LYS A 16 10.27 -9.97 16.03
N TYR A 17 9.59 -10.19 17.17
CA TYR A 17 10.01 -9.65 18.48
C TYR A 17 10.75 -10.63 19.39
N ASP A 18 10.96 -11.86 18.94
CA ASP A 18 11.72 -12.86 19.70
C ASP A 18 13.21 -12.52 19.64
N VAL A 19 13.75 -11.98 20.74
CA VAL A 19 15.20 -11.77 20.91
C VAL A 19 15.68 -12.78 21.95
N PRO A 20 16.38 -13.84 21.53
CA PRO A 20 16.73 -14.94 22.43
C PRO A 20 17.60 -14.50 23.62
N LYS A 21 18.39 -13.41 23.47
CA LYS A 21 19.38 -12.96 24.46
C LYS A 21 19.61 -11.45 24.41
N CYS A 22 18.66 -10.65 24.88
CA CYS A 22 18.90 -9.24 25.17
C CYS A 22 19.23 -9.05 26.66
N PRO A 23 20.38 -8.43 27.02
CA PRO A 23 20.81 -8.30 28.40
C PRO A 23 20.17 -7.12 29.14
N ILE A 24 19.48 -6.22 28.43
CA ILE A 24 18.91 -5.00 28.98
C ILE A 24 17.46 -4.79 28.52
N VAL A 25 16.67 -4.20 29.40
CA VAL A 25 15.29 -3.79 29.18
C VAL A 25 15.21 -2.29 29.37
N GLU A 26 14.66 -1.58 28.39
CA GLU A 26 14.40 -0.16 28.53
C GLU A 26 13.03 0.09 29.17
N VAL A 27 13.02 0.93 30.19
CA VAL A 27 11.81 1.28 30.95
C VAL A 27 11.71 2.80 31.11
N THR A 28 10.48 3.30 31.10
CA THR A 28 10.17 4.68 31.47
C THR A 28 9.28 4.67 32.70
N GLU A 29 9.64 5.45 33.70
CA GLU A 29 8.87 5.68 34.91
C GLU A 29 8.44 7.14 34.96
N ILE A 30 7.18 7.36 35.35
CA ILE A 30 6.65 8.70 35.56
C ILE A 30 6.32 8.87 37.03
N TRP A 31 6.99 9.84 37.64
CA TRP A 31 6.88 10.21 39.05
C TRP A 31 6.07 11.49 39.17
N VAL A 32 5.22 11.53 40.19
CA VAL A 32 4.27 12.60 40.41
C VAL A 32 4.29 12.96 41.88
N GLU A 33 4.29 14.25 42.20
CA GLU A 33 4.20 14.73 43.58
C GLU A 33 2.84 14.38 44.19
N ASP A 34 2.83 14.01 45.47
CA ASP A 34 1.60 13.55 46.12
C ASP A 34 0.68 14.72 46.54
N ASP A 35 1.25 15.89 46.83
CA ASP A 35 0.51 17.04 47.38
C ASP A 35 0.01 18.04 46.30
N ASP A 36 0.59 18.05 45.09
CA ASP A 36 0.21 18.97 44.01
C ASP A 36 -0.17 18.26 42.70
N LEU A 37 -1.48 18.20 42.42
CA LEU A 37 -2.03 17.63 41.18
C LEU A 37 -1.83 18.50 39.93
N SER A 38 -1.33 19.72 40.09
CA SER A 38 -0.99 20.62 38.99
C SER A 38 0.51 20.59 38.64
N SER A 39 1.32 19.93 39.49
CA SER A 39 2.76 19.78 39.27
C SER A 39 3.06 19.03 37.96
N PRO A 40 4.14 19.40 37.24
CA PRO A 40 4.59 18.68 36.07
C PRO A 40 5.15 17.32 36.48
N ALA A 41 4.71 16.26 35.82
CA ALA A 41 5.20 14.92 36.05
C ALA A 41 6.68 14.77 35.63
N LEU A 42 7.49 14.10 36.47
CA LEU A 42 8.88 13.81 36.19
C LEU A 42 9.00 12.49 35.42
N VAL A 43 9.53 12.54 34.20
CA VAL A 43 9.69 11.38 33.32
C VAL A 43 11.15 10.93 33.34
N GLU A 44 11.39 9.70 33.80
CA GLU A 44 12.72 9.08 33.87
C GLU A 44 12.79 7.84 32.98
N THR A 45 13.71 7.82 32.02
CA THR A 45 13.97 6.63 31.19
C THR A 45 15.28 5.98 31.63
N LYS A 46 15.22 4.70 32.01
CA LYS A 46 16.36 3.93 32.50
C LYS A 46 16.46 2.57 31.79
N THR A 47 17.65 1.99 31.79
CA THR A 47 17.88 0.62 31.26
C THR A 47 18.19 -0.32 32.41
N ILE A 48 17.43 -1.41 32.51
CA ILE A 48 17.53 -2.41 33.58
C ILE A 48 18.16 -3.69 33.02
N PRO A 49 19.20 -4.24 33.67
CA PRO A 49 19.73 -5.55 33.30
C PRO A 49 18.67 -6.65 33.45
N SER A 50 18.62 -7.59 32.50
CA SER A 50 17.66 -8.70 32.51
C SER A 50 17.75 -9.60 33.75
N LEU A 51 18.86 -9.54 34.48
CA LEU A 51 19.09 -10.28 35.73
C LEU A 51 18.47 -9.60 36.96
N ASP A 52 18.30 -8.27 36.93
CA ASP A 52 17.85 -7.46 38.07
C ASP A 52 16.34 -7.15 38.02
N ILE A 53 15.62 -7.78 37.10
CA ILE A 53 14.20 -7.50 36.86
C ILE A 53 13.36 -7.82 38.10
N ASP A 54 13.66 -8.91 38.81
CA ASP A 54 12.88 -9.31 39.98
C ASP A 54 13.00 -8.25 41.09
N ASN A 55 14.23 -7.76 41.35
CA ASN A 55 14.47 -6.64 42.28
C ASN A 55 13.77 -5.35 41.83
N TRP A 56 13.78 -5.06 40.52
CA TRP A 56 13.12 -3.88 39.97
C TRP A 56 11.58 -3.96 40.06
N LEU A 57 11.01 -5.15 39.90
CA LEU A 57 9.56 -5.38 40.07
C LEU A 57 9.10 -5.16 41.51
N GLU A 58 9.99 -5.42 42.49
CA GLU A 58 9.75 -5.22 43.93
C GLU A 58 10.06 -3.79 44.41
N GLU A 59 10.65 -2.94 43.55
CA GLU A 59 11.01 -1.56 43.87
C GLU A 59 9.77 -0.73 44.29
N SER A 60 9.88 -0.07 45.45
CA SER A 60 8.79 0.70 46.05
C SER A 60 8.20 1.73 45.09
N SER A 61 6.88 1.95 45.18
CA SER A 61 6.16 2.91 44.33
C SER A 61 6.27 4.36 44.82
N CYS A 62 6.98 4.63 45.92
CA CYS A 62 7.20 5.97 46.47
C CYS A 62 8.70 6.27 46.57
N ARG A 63 9.10 7.49 46.26
CA ARG A 63 10.48 7.98 46.34
C ARG A 63 10.50 9.42 46.84
N CYS A 64 11.43 9.74 47.74
CA CYS A 64 11.65 11.11 48.18
C CYS A 64 12.62 11.82 47.23
N PHE A 65 12.19 12.93 46.64
CA PHE A 65 13.00 13.83 45.84
C PHE A 65 13.34 15.09 46.66
N PRO A 66 14.33 15.91 46.24
CA PRO A 66 14.65 17.16 46.92
C PRO A 66 13.46 18.13 47.03
N ASP A 67 12.55 18.06 46.05
CA ASP A 67 11.40 18.94 45.92
C ASP A 67 10.14 18.42 46.63
N GLY A 68 10.13 17.16 47.11
CA GLY A 68 8.96 16.57 47.78
C GLY A 68 8.90 15.04 47.71
N ALA A 69 7.90 14.44 48.36
CA ALA A 69 7.60 13.02 48.21
C ALA A 69 6.83 12.79 46.89
N CYS A 70 7.33 11.90 46.04
CA CYS A 70 6.67 11.53 44.80
C CYS A 70 6.26 10.06 44.81
N SER A 71 5.08 9.78 44.26
CA SER A 71 4.66 8.42 43.93
C SER A 71 4.76 8.15 42.43
N ARG A 72 4.95 6.88 42.09
CA ARG A 72 5.05 6.41 40.71
C ARG A 72 3.66 6.23 40.12
N ALA A 73 3.29 7.08 39.16
CA ALA A 73 1.99 7.03 38.51
C ALA A 73 1.96 6.01 37.36
N LEU A 74 3.06 5.90 36.59
CA LEU A 74 3.18 5.00 35.46
C LEU A 74 4.55 4.33 35.44
N ARG A 75 4.55 3.02 35.18
CA ARG A 75 5.73 2.25 34.84
C ARG A 75 5.51 1.57 33.49
N LEU A 76 6.37 1.92 32.54
CA LEU A 76 6.24 1.55 31.13
C LEU A 76 7.48 0.78 30.66
N VAL A 77 7.27 -0.31 29.93
CA VAL A 77 8.34 -1.13 29.36
C VAL A 77 8.27 -1.09 27.84
N TRP A 78 9.41 -0.81 27.21
CA TRP A 78 9.51 -0.69 25.77
C TRP A 78 9.90 -2.01 25.12
N VAL A 79 9.13 -2.40 24.11
CA VAL A 79 9.41 -3.55 23.24
C VAL A 79 9.46 -3.08 21.79
N GLY A 80 10.46 -3.55 21.03
CA GLY A 80 10.69 -3.15 19.64
C GLY A 80 12.01 -2.43 19.44
N GLN A 81 12.14 -1.72 18.32
CA GLN A 81 13.38 -1.03 17.91
C GLN A 81 13.07 0.34 17.32
N GLU A 82 13.90 1.33 17.63
CA GLU A 82 13.89 2.64 17.00
C GLU A 82 14.93 2.66 15.87
N GLY A 83 14.48 2.41 14.64
CA GLY A 83 15.36 2.44 13.47
C GLY A 83 16.52 1.43 13.54
N ASN A 84 17.76 1.90 13.36
CA ASN A 84 18.97 1.06 13.30
C ASN A 84 19.77 1.02 14.64
N THR A 85 19.20 1.51 15.74
CA THR A 85 19.86 1.48 17.06
C THR A 85 19.89 0.08 17.66
N LYS A 86 20.82 -0.20 18.59
CA LYS A 86 20.88 -1.49 19.29
C LYS A 86 19.53 -1.81 19.95
N ARG A 87 19.05 -3.04 19.76
CA ARG A 87 17.75 -3.51 20.26
C ARG A 87 17.76 -3.55 21.79
N THR A 88 16.94 -2.73 22.44
CA THR A 88 16.74 -2.66 23.91
C THR A 88 15.50 -3.42 24.39
N SER A 89 15.01 -4.38 23.58
CA SER A 89 13.80 -5.15 23.90
C SER A 89 14.07 -6.25 24.93
N PRO A 90 13.11 -6.57 25.82
CA PRO A 90 13.21 -7.71 26.71
C PRO A 90 13.30 -9.04 25.94
N SER A 91 13.99 -10.03 26.52
CA SER A 91 13.93 -11.42 26.02
C SER A 91 12.56 -12.03 26.26
N THR A 92 12.19 -13.08 25.51
CA THR A 92 10.89 -13.75 25.63
C THR A 92 10.62 -14.26 27.05
N LYS A 93 11.63 -14.85 27.71
CA LYS A 93 11.52 -15.29 29.12
C LYS A 93 11.26 -14.14 30.08
N VAL A 94 11.92 -13.01 29.86
CA VAL A 94 11.72 -11.80 30.67
C VAL A 94 10.31 -11.25 30.45
N LEU A 95 9.89 -11.14 29.20
CA LEU A 95 8.58 -10.63 28.83
C LEU A 95 7.46 -11.48 29.43
N GLU A 96 7.59 -12.81 29.40
CA GLU A 96 6.66 -13.74 30.07
C GLU A 96 6.59 -13.51 31.58
N ARG A 97 7.74 -13.34 32.25
CA ARG A 97 7.80 -13.04 33.69
C ARG A 97 7.06 -11.75 34.03
N MET A 98 7.34 -10.67 33.30
CA MET A 98 6.71 -9.36 33.51
C MET A 98 5.21 -9.40 33.22
N THR A 99 4.82 -10.07 32.13
CA THR A 99 3.41 -10.25 31.75
C THR A 99 2.65 -11.00 32.83
N LYS A 100 3.27 -12.03 33.44
CA LYS A 100 2.69 -12.77 34.56
C LYS A 100 2.60 -11.93 35.83
N ALA A 101 3.67 -11.21 36.18
CA ALA A 101 3.71 -10.35 37.36
C ALA A 101 2.64 -9.23 37.32
N TRP A 102 2.37 -8.69 36.14
CA TRP A 102 1.41 -7.61 35.95
C TRP A 102 0.03 -8.07 35.48
N LYS A 103 -0.21 -9.39 35.41
CA LYS A 103 -1.47 -10.02 34.96
C LYS A 103 -1.91 -9.57 33.56
N LEU A 104 -0.97 -9.35 32.64
CA LEU A 104 -1.22 -8.82 31.29
C LEU A 104 -1.47 -9.90 30.22
N GLY A 105 -1.47 -11.18 30.59
CA GLY A 105 -1.54 -12.30 29.64
C GLY A 105 -2.75 -12.24 28.71
N ASP A 106 -3.94 -12.05 29.26
CA ASP A 106 -5.18 -12.03 28.48
C ASP A 106 -5.24 -10.83 27.51
N ALA A 107 -4.73 -9.67 27.93
CA ALA A 107 -4.64 -8.49 27.07
C ALA A 107 -3.66 -8.71 25.92
N LEU A 108 -2.54 -9.38 26.19
CA LEU A 108 -1.57 -9.72 25.16
C LEU A 108 -2.13 -10.74 24.16
N ASP A 109 -2.87 -11.75 24.65
CA ASP A 109 -3.54 -12.73 23.80
C ASP A 109 -4.64 -12.08 22.94
N TYR A 110 -5.42 -11.14 23.50
CA TYR A 110 -6.33 -10.32 22.72
C TYR A 110 -5.59 -9.51 21.65
N ALA A 111 -4.53 -8.79 22.01
CA ALA A 111 -3.76 -7.98 21.08
C ALA A 111 -3.17 -8.81 19.92
N ARG A 112 -2.81 -10.07 20.19
CA ARG A 112 -2.37 -11.05 19.17
C ARG A 112 -3.52 -11.52 18.27
N SER A 113 -4.73 -11.62 18.80
CA SER A 113 -5.90 -12.09 18.06
C SER A 113 -6.46 -11.10 17.03
N CYS A 114 -6.22 -9.80 17.21
CA CYS A 114 -6.79 -8.75 16.36
C CYS A 114 -5.70 -7.97 15.60
N PHE A 115 -6.06 -7.38 14.44
CA PHE A 115 -5.14 -6.49 13.73
C PHE A 115 -5.17 -5.07 14.32
N ALA A 116 -6.36 -4.63 14.71
CA ALA A 116 -6.58 -3.31 15.26
C ALA A 116 -7.80 -3.37 16.19
N GLY A 117 -7.72 -2.72 17.35
CA GLY A 117 -8.82 -2.71 18.30
C GLY A 117 -8.41 -2.25 19.69
N VAL A 118 -9.42 -2.09 20.55
CA VAL A 118 -9.26 -1.73 21.96
C VAL A 118 -10.12 -2.66 22.80
N SER A 119 -9.67 -3.03 23.99
CA SER A 119 -10.44 -3.89 24.86
C SER A 119 -10.06 -3.70 26.33
N ALA A 120 -11.05 -3.85 27.21
CA ALA A 120 -10.86 -4.09 28.62
C ALA A 120 -11.14 -5.58 28.86
N THR A 121 -10.15 -6.34 29.34
CA THR A 121 -10.36 -7.76 29.64
C THR A 121 -11.06 -7.91 30.99
N ALA A 122 -11.63 -9.10 31.24
CA ALA A 122 -12.23 -9.40 32.54
C ALA A 122 -11.23 -9.13 33.68
N PRO A 123 -11.66 -8.51 34.79
CA PRO A 123 -10.78 -8.20 35.91
C PRO A 123 -10.23 -9.48 36.53
N HIS A 124 -8.93 -9.48 36.84
CA HIS A 124 -8.25 -10.60 37.50
C HIS A 124 -8.08 -10.34 39.00
N GLY A 125 -9.13 -10.67 39.75
CA GLY A 125 -9.29 -10.19 41.13
C GLY A 125 -9.43 -8.67 41.12
N ASP A 126 -8.67 -7.98 41.97
CA ASP A 126 -8.71 -6.52 42.07
C ASP A 126 -7.78 -5.83 41.05
N THR A 127 -7.68 -6.34 39.83
CA THR A 127 -6.81 -5.74 38.79
C THR A 127 -7.57 -5.58 37.49
N ARG A 128 -7.67 -4.34 37.01
CA ARG A 128 -8.21 -4.03 35.69
C ARG A 128 -7.08 -4.10 34.66
N VAL A 129 -7.40 -4.62 33.48
CA VAL A 129 -6.44 -4.88 32.42
C VAL A 129 -7.02 -4.40 31.11
N PHE A 130 -6.22 -3.68 30.34
CA PHE A 130 -6.62 -2.97 29.14
C PHE A 130 -5.61 -3.18 28.02
N THR A 131 -6.07 -3.01 26.78
CA THR A 131 -5.25 -3.18 25.60
C THR A 131 -5.69 -2.25 24.46
N VAL A 132 -4.70 -1.72 23.74
CA VAL A 132 -4.83 -1.02 22.47
C VAL A 132 -3.94 -1.74 21.48
N ALA A 133 -4.51 -2.18 20.36
CA ALA A 133 -3.81 -2.87 19.31
C ALA A 133 -3.88 -2.11 17.97
N TYR A 134 -2.74 -1.90 17.33
CA TYR A 134 -2.60 -1.41 15.96
C TYR A 134 -1.36 -2.06 15.30
N HIS A 135 -1.57 -3.26 14.78
CA HIS A 135 -0.51 -4.07 14.22
C HIS A 135 0.09 -3.51 12.91
N PRO A 136 1.37 -3.80 12.63
CA PRO A 136 2.39 -4.35 13.54
C PRO A 136 3.12 -3.28 14.36
N LYS A 137 2.68 -2.02 14.26
CA LYS A 137 3.49 -0.86 14.59
C LYS A 137 3.34 -0.38 16.03
N LEU A 138 2.17 -0.58 16.64
CA LEU A 138 1.87 -0.12 17.99
C LEU A 138 0.91 -1.07 18.69
N VAL A 139 1.32 -1.60 19.84
CA VAL A 139 0.43 -2.25 20.79
C VAL A 139 0.78 -1.81 22.19
N ALA A 140 -0.21 -1.48 22.99
CA ALA A 140 -0.05 -1.15 24.40
C ALA A 140 -0.97 -2.05 25.22
N VAL A 141 -0.40 -2.74 26.20
CA VAL A 141 -1.16 -3.50 27.20
C VAL A 141 -0.81 -2.95 28.57
N TRP A 142 -1.82 -2.72 29.41
CA TRP A 142 -1.57 -2.16 30.74
C TRP A 142 -2.56 -2.66 31.76
N SER A 143 -2.15 -2.63 33.02
CA SER A 143 -2.96 -3.03 34.16
C SER A 143 -2.90 -1.97 35.25
N ARG A 144 -3.98 -1.90 36.02
CA ARG A 144 -4.08 -1.05 37.20
C ARG A 144 -4.73 -1.82 38.34
N PRO A 145 -4.06 -1.93 39.50
CA PRO A 145 -4.67 -2.45 40.72
C PRO A 145 -5.84 -1.56 41.16
N VAL A 146 -6.90 -2.18 41.66
CA VAL A 146 -8.02 -1.52 42.33
C VAL A 146 -7.71 -1.59 43.83
N LEU A 147 -7.18 -0.52 44.39
CA LEU A 147 -6.78 -0.48 45.80
C LEU A 147 -7.96 -0.17 46.72
N ALA A 148 -7.82 -0.55 47.99
CA ALA A 148 -8.69 -0.08 49.07
C ALA A 148 -8.44 1.42 49.31
N PRO A 149 -9.43 2.18 49.81
CA PRO A 149 -9.34 3.64 49.96
C PRO A 149 -8.21 4.16 50.89
N GLU A 150 -7.52 3.27 51.62
CA GLU A 150 -6.48 3.61 52.59
C GLU A 150 -5.04 3.39 52.07
N GLU A 151 -4.87 2.86 50.86
CA GLU A 151 -3.56 2.54 50.26
C GLU A 151 -3.04 3.64 49.32
N PRO A 152 -1.70 3.78 49.15
CA PRO A 152 -1.09 4.78 48.28
C PRO A 152 -1.58 4.64 46.83
N THR A 153 -1.70 5.76 46.11
CA THR A 153 -2.35 5.83 44.79
C THR A 153 -1.92 4.69 43.82
N PRO A 154 -2.85 4.06 43.07
CA PRO A 154 -2.53 2.88 42.28
C PRO A 154 -1.61 3.19 41.09
N GLU A 155 -0.47 2.50 41.02
CA GLU A 155 0.46 2.56 39.91
C GLU A 155 -0.10 1.88 38.65
N THR A 156 -0.05 2.56 37.50
CA THR A 156 -0.34 1.95 36.20
C THR A 156 0.90 1.23 35.66
N ARG A 157 0.75 -0.02 35.23
CA ARG A 157 1.86 -0.85 34.74
C ARG A 157 1.60 -1.23 33.28
N ALA A 158 2.49 -0.86 32.37
CA ALA A 158 2.29 -0.96 30.94
C ALA A 158 3.46 -1.60 30.20
N ILE A 159 3.15 -2.38 29.16
CA ILE A 159 4.11 -2.87 28.17
C ILE A 159 3.67 -2.32 26.81
N VAL A 160 4.56 -1.58 26.15
CA VAL A 160 4.30 -0.99 24.82
C VAL A 160 5.26 -1.57 23.80
N PHE A 161 4.67 -2.21 22.80
CA PHE A 161 5.31 -2.66 21.58
C PHE A 161 5.22 -1.54 20.55
N ALA A 162 6.35 -0.95 20.19
CA ALA A 162 6.42 0.10 19.19
C ALA A 162 7.68 -0.01 18.32
N GLU A 163 7.54 0.24 17.03
CA GLU A 163 8.63 0.18 16.06
C GLU A 163 8.76 1.48 15.26
N GLY A 164 10.01 1.79 14.84
CA GLY A 164 10.27 2.85 13.88
C GLY A 164 9.80 4.23 14.33
N GLU A 165 9.07 4.91 13.45
CA GLU A 165 8.54 6.27 13.67
C GLU A 165 7.55 6.33 14.83
N GLU A 166 6.69 5.32 14.99
CA GLU A 166 5.73 5.27 16.08
C GLU A 166 6.42 5.26 17.46
N ARG A 167 7.56 4.55 17.60
CA ARG A 167 8.34 4.56 18.85
C ARG A 167 9.02 5.91 19.11
N ALA A 168 9.64 6.50 18.10
CA ALA A 168 10.30 7.80 18.22
C ALA A 168 9.28 8.88 18.64
N GLU A 169 8.09 8.85 18.03
CA GLU A 169 7.01 9.77 18.33
C GLU A 169 6.43 9.55 19.74
N LEU A 170 6.23 8.30 20.16
CA LEU A 170 5.82 7.99 21.53
C LEU A 170 6.80 8.58 22.54
N ARG A 171 8.12 8.40 22.35
CA ARG A 171 9.11 8.99 23.25
C ARG A 171 9.04 10.52 23.27
N ARG A 172 8.89 11.15 22.10
CA ARG A 172 8.76 12.61 21.98
C ARG A 172 7.53 13.14 22.74
N ILE A 173 6.38 12.48 22.59
CA ILE A 173 5.14 12.83 23.29
C ILE A 173 5.30 12.60 24.80
N LEU A 174 5.91 11.49 25.21
CA LEU A 174 6.09 11.15 26.62
C LEU A 174 6.99 12.15 27.34
N GLY A 175 8.02 12.66 26.67
CA GLY A 175 8.92 13.70 27.20
C GLY A 175 8.31 15.11 27.26
N SER A 176 7.05 15.29 26.86
CA SER A 176 6.34 16.56 27.04
C SER A 176 5.87 16.76 28.48
N LYS A 177 5.44 17.98 28.83
CA LYS A 177 4.98 18.29 30.18
C LYS A 177 3.57 17.74 30.38
N TRP A 178 3.42 16.82 31.31
CA TRP A 178 2.14 16.25 31.72
C TRP A 178 1.77 16.69 33.12
N SER A 179 0.49 16.93 33.37
CA SER A 179 0.01 17.15 34.74
C SER A 179 -0.07 15.82 35.49
N ALA A 180 0.15 15.89 36.80
CA ALA A 180 -0.06 14.80 37.73
C ALA A 180 -1.44 14.10 37.53
N ALA A 181 -2.51 14.89 37.43
CA ALA A 181 -3.87 14.38 37.25
C ALA A 181 -4.04 13.54 35.97
N THR A 182 -3.46 13.98 34.85
CA THR A 182 -3.59 13.28 33.56
C THR A 182 -2.84 11.96 33.57
N VAL A 183 -1.63 11.91 34.13
CA VAL A 183 -0.82 10.67 34.17
C VAL A 183 -1.37 9.64 35.16
N ARG A 184 -1.92 10.09 36.29
CA ARG A 184 -2.50 9.19 37.31
C ARG A 184 -3.74 8.47 36.81
N HIS A 185 -4.41 8.96 35.77
CA HIS A 185 -5.63 8.35 35.27
C HIS A 185 -5.38 7.00 34.55
N PRO A 186 -6.21 5.96 34.77
CA PRO A 186 -6.02 4.63 34.17
C PRO A 186 -5.98 4.61 32.64
N MET A 187 -6.63 5.57 31.99
CA MET A 187 -6.69 5.67 30.52
C MET A 187 -5.54 6.48 29.91
N PHE A 188 -4.57 6.94 30.71
CA PHE A 188 -3.41 7.66 30.17
C PHE A 188 -2.67 6.89 29.06
N PRO A 189 -2.40 5.57 29.18
CA PRO A 189 -1.78 4.81 28.08
C PRO A 189 -2.61 4.80 26.79
N ALA A 190 -3.95 4.79 26.90
CA ALA A 190 -4.83 4.87 25.73
C ALA A 190 -4.77 6.24 25.08
N LEU A 191 -4.82 7.33 25.86
CA LEU A 191 -4.65 8.70 25.38
C LEU A 191 -3.33 8.86 24.63
N PHE A 192 -2.26 8.37 25.24
CA PHE A 192 -0.90 8.40 24.72
C PHE A 192 -0.78 7.69 23.37
N CYS A 193 -1.39 6.50 23.23
CA CYS A 193 -1.47 5.79 21.95
C CYS A 193 -2.30 6.55 20.91
N GLY A 194 -3.44 7.12 21.32
CA GLY A 194 -4.33 7.91 20.46
C GLY A 194 -3.62 9.13 19.87
N LEU A 195 -2.90 9.90 20.69
CA LEU A 195 -2.12 11.06 20.26
C LEU A 195 -1.03 10.69 19.25
N THR A 196 -0.31 9.60 19.50
CA THR A 196 0.75 9.11 18.59
C THR A 196 0.18 8.72 17.23
N LEU A 197 -0.92 7.96 17.23
CA LEU A 197 -1.57 7.54 15.99
C LEU A 197 -2.15 8.74 15.24
N ALA A 198 -2.78 9.68 15.93
CA ALA A 198 -3.30 10.90 15.33
C ALA A 198 -2.19 11.76 14.70
N HIS A 199 -1.04 11.93 15.38
CA HIS A 199 0.10 12.65 14.82
C HIS A 199 0.70 11.94 13.60
N GLY A 200 0.87 10.61 13.66
CA GLY A 200 1.34 9.84 12.52
C GLY A 200 0.41 9.89 11.31
N LEU A 201 -0.90 10.08 11.53
CA LEU A 201 -1.88 10.31 10.47
C LEU A 201 -1.65 11.67 9.79
N ASP A 202 -1.45 12.75 10.57
CA ASP A 202 -1.15 14.09 10.05
C ASP A 202 0.09 14.07 9.15
N ASN A 203 1.18 13.46 9.61
CA ASN A 203 2.43 13.35 8.83
C ASN A 203 2.21 12.59 7.51
N THR A 204 1.49 11.47 7.56
CA THR A 204 1.18 10.68 6.35
C THR A 204 0.33 11.49 5.38
N LEU A 205 -0.63 12.27 5.89
CA LEU A 205 -1.50 13.09 5.07
C LEU A 205 -0.75 14.23 4.38
N GLU A 206 0.19 14.88 5.08
CA GLU A 206 1.05 15.92 4.50
C GLU A 206 1.96 15.38 3.40
N ASP A 207 2.54 14.19 3.58
CA ASP A 207 3.32 13.51 2.54
C ASP A 207 2.48 13.23 1.28
N ILE A 208 1.24 12.77 1.47
CA ILE A 208 0.31 12.49 0.38
C ILE A 208 -0.10 13.80 -0.30
N LYS A 209 -0.42 14.86 0.46
CA LYS A 209 -0.71 16.19 -0.09
C LYS A 209 0.46 16.68 -0.94
N ALA A 210 1.71 16.51 -0.49
CA ALA A 210 2.90 16.88 -1.24
C ALA A 210 3.08 16.06 -2.53
N ALA A 211 2.85 14.74 -2.47
CA ALA A 211 2.90 13.87 -3.64
C ALA A 211 1.82 14.22 -4.69
N VAL A 212 0.58 14.42 -4.24
CA VAL A 212 -0.54 14.82 -5.10
C VAL A 212 -0.27 16.17 -5.74
N ARG A 213 0.30 17.15 -5.01
CA ARG A 213 0.70 18.45 -5.57
C ARG A 213 1.69 18.32 -6.72
N LYS A 214 2.68 17.42 -6.60
CA LYS A 214 3.68 17.15 -7.65
C LYS A 214 3.02 16.53 -8.90
N VAL A 215 2.11 15.58 -8.71
CA VAL A 215 1.38 14.97 -9.83
C VAL A 215 0.48 15.98 -10.51
N GLU A 216 -0.30 16.75 -9.74
CA GLU A 216 -1.16 17.81 -10.27
C GLU A 216 -0.35 18.77 -11.17
N ALA A 217 0.79 19.27 -10.70
CA ALA A 217 1.63 20.19 -11.48
C ALA A 217 2.18 19.58 -12.79
N ARG A 218 2.39 18.26 -12.81
CA ARG A 218 2.83 17.53 -14.00
C ARG A 218 1.68 17.17 -14.95
N THR A 219 0.49 16.88 -14.44
CA THR A 219 -0.67 16.56 -15.28
C THR A 219 -1.32 17.81 -15.85
N GLY A 220 -1.09 18.98 -15.23
CA GLY A 220 -1.79 20.22 -15.56
C GLY A 220 -3.29 20.20 -15.18
N HIS A 221 -3.75 19.13 -14.54
CA HIS A 221 -5.14 18.96 -14.12
C HIS A 221 -5.36 19.60 -12.72
N HIS A 222 -5.12 20.90 -12.63
CA HIS A 222 -5.45 21.72 -11.45
C HIS A 222 -5.78 23.16 -11.82
N ARG A 223 -6.46 23.88 -10.90
CA ARG A 223 -6.75 25.31 -11.06
C ARG A 223 -6.02 26.22 -10.05
N PHE A 224 -5.03 25.69 -9.35
CA PHE A 224 -4.21 26.46 -8.40
C PHE A 224 -3.26 27.41 -9.15
N THR A 225 -3.40 28.72 -8.89
CA THR A 225 -2.63 29.81 -9.52
C THR A 225 -1.14 29.80 -9.17
N SER A 226 -0.74 29.18 -8.06
CA SER A 226 0.64 29.13 -7.58
C SER A 226 1.49 28.01 -8.18
N ARG A 227 0.95 27.23 -9.13
CA ARG A 227 1.64 26.05 -9.68
C ARG A 227 1.90 26.23 -11.16
N HIS A 228 3.18 26.29 -11.52
CA HIS A 228 3.61 26.38 -12.91
C HIS A 228 3.37 25.06 -13.63
N GLN A 229 2.84 25.17 -14.84
CA GLN A 229 2.53 24.04 -15.71
C GLN A 229 3.82 23.49 -16.30
N THR A 230 4.20 22.29 -15.90
CA THR A 230 5.21 21.49 -16.59
C THR A 230 4.48 20.38 -17.33
N GLN A 231 4.51 20.37 -18.66
CA GLN A 231 3.98 19.25 -19.42
C GLN A 231 4.75 17.98 -19.02
N PRO A 232 4.08 16.84 -18.80
CA PRO A 232 4.75 15.61 -18.43
C PRO A 232 5.52 15.11 -19.65
N ALA A 233 6.79 14.70 -19.46
CA ALA A 233 7.54 14.09 -20.55
C ALA A 233 6.90 12.76 -20.96
N SER A 234 6.86 12.48 -22.26
CA SER A 234 6.39 11.20 -22.81
C SER A 234 7.16 10.04 -22.14
N GLY A 235 6.46 9.24 -21.32
CA GLY A 235 7.04 8.15 -20.53
C GLY A 235 6.88 8.26 -19.00
N GLU A 236 6.59 9.45 -18.45
CA GLU A 236 6.42 9.62 -17.00
C GLU A 236 5.02 9.25 -16.49
N LEU A 237 4.00 9.19 -17.36
CA LEU A 237 2.60 8.99 -16.96
C LEU A 237 2.37 7.69 -16.18
N GLY A 238 3.06 6.60 -16.56
CA GLY A 238 2.99 5.33 -15.84
C GLY A 238 3.52 5.43 -14.40
N GLN A 239 4.63 6.15 -14.19
CA GLN A 239 5.20 6.37 -12.86
C GLN A 239 4.29 7.27 -12.00
N LEU A 240 3.70 8.31 -12.59
CA LEU A 240 2.74 9.18 -11.91
C LEU A 240 1.47 8.40 -11.50
N SER A 241 1.00 7.49 -12.36
CA SER A 241 -0.15 6.61 -12.06
C SER A 241 0.14 5.65 -10.91
N ALA A 242 1.33 5.02 -10.92
CA ALA A 242 1.78 4.18 -9.81
C ALA A 242 1.90 4.98 -8.50
N GLN A 243 2.42 6.21 -8.56
CA GLN A 243 2.51 7.09 -7.40
C GLN A 243 1.13 7.47 -6.82
N MET A 244 0.15 7.79 -7.65
CA MET A 244 -1.22 8.10 -7.19
C MET A 244 -1.92 6.87 -6.63
N SER A 245 -1.74 5.70 -7.24
CA SER A 245 -2.23 4.44 -6.69
C SER A 245 -1.62 4.12 -5.33
N GLY A 246 -0.31 4.36 -5.16
CA GLY A 246 0.37 4.26 -3.87
C GLY A 246 -0.18 5.24 -2.82
N CYS A 247 -0.50 6.48 -3.22
CA CYS A 247 -1.16 7.45 -2.36
C CYS A 247 -2.56 6.99 -1.94
N ALA A 248 -3.35 6.40 -2.85
CA ALA A 248 -4.66 5.85 -2.53
C ALA A 248 -4.56 4.71 -1.50
N ALA A 249 -3.60 3.79 -1.66
CA ALA A 249 -3.35 2.72 -0.69
C ALA A 249 -2.93 3.27 0.68
N LYS A 250 -2.05 4.28 0.72
CA LYS A 250 -1.66 4.96 1.97
C LYS A 250 -2.83 5.66 2.65
N LEU A 251 -3.70 6.34 1.89
CA LEU A 251 -4.93 6.96 2.42
C LEU A 251 -5.87 5.92 3.01
N ALA A 252 -6.08 4.78 2.35
CA ALA A 252 -6.92 3.71 2.87
C ALA A 252 -6.39 3.16 4.21
N ASN A 253 -5.06 3.04 4.36
CA ASN A 253 -4.45 2.71 5.64
C ASN A 253 -4.61 3.84 6.68
N GLY A 254 -4.56 5.10 6.25
CA GLY A 254 -4.86 6.27 7.07
C GLY A 254 -6.29 6.22 7.63
N THR A 255 -7.29 5.90 6.80
CA THR A 255 -8.68 5.69 7.23
C THR A 255 -8.79 4.59 8.30
N ARG A 256 -8.06 3.48 8.15
CA ARG A 256 -7.99 2.43 9.18
C ARG A 256 -7.40 2.98 10.48
N LYS A 257 -6.27 3.70 10.42
CA LYS A 257 -5.64 4.32 11.60
C LYS A 257 -6.60 5.27 12.30
N MET A 258 -7.31 6.10 11.55
CA MET A 258 -8.33 7.03 12.06
C MET A 258 -9.45 6.32 12.82
N LYS A 259 -9.99 5.22 12.28
CA LYS A 259 -10.99 4.39 12.98
C LYS A 259 -10.50 3.81 14.31
N VAL A 260 -9.19 3.52 14.41
CA VAL A 260 -8.60 3.09 15.67
C VAL A 260 -8.51 4.24 16.67
N VAL A 261 -8.17 5.45 16.23
CA VAL A 261 -8.17 6.62 17.11
C VAL A 261 -9.58 6.96 17.59
N GLU A 262 -10.59 6.87 16.72
CA GLU A 262 -12.01 6.97 17.12
C GLU A 262 -12.35 5.93 18.20
N ALA A 263 -12.01 4.65 17.97
CA ALA A 263 -12.26 3.59 18.95
C ALA A 263 -11.52 3.82 20.27
N ILE A 264 -10.30 4.33 20.24
CA ILE A 264 -9.54 4.73 21.44
C ILE A 264 -10.27 5.85 22.18
N ASN A 265 -10.75 6.89 21.49
CA ASN A 265 -11.47 8.00 22.12
C ASN A 265 -12.78 7.54 22.78
N ASP A 266 -13.54 6.65 22.13
CA ASP A 266 -14.77 6.07 22.67
C ASP A 266 -14.46 5.19 23.89
N PHE A 267 -13.38 4.42 23.81
CA PHE A 267 -12.91 3.58 24.91
C PHE A 267 -12.46 4.39 26.14
N ILE A 268 -11.71 5.49 25.92
CA ILE A 268 -11.31 6.40 27.00
C ILE A 268 -12.56 6.96 27.67
N GLN A 269 -13.57 7.42 26.90
CA GLN A 269 -14.81 7.95 27.48
C GLN A 269 -15.58 6.91 28.30
N GLN A 270 -15.70 5.69 27.78
CA GLN A 270 -16.40 4.60 28.45
C GLN A 270 -15.76 4.27 29.82
N HIS A 271 -14.44 4.43 29.94
CA HIS A 271 -13.68 4.08 31.13
C HIS A 271 -13.20 5.28 31.96
N ALA A 272 -13.48 6.52 31.53
CA ALA A 272 -13.14 7.75 32.26
C ALA A 272 -14.15 8.10 33.37
N THR A 273 -15.40 7.63 33.26
CA THR A 273 -16.48 7.93 34.22
C THR A 273 -16.74 6.80 35.22
N THR A 274 -16.13 5.62 35.04
CA THR A 274 -16.43 4.44 35.86
C THR A 274 -15.86 4.60 37.27
N SER A 275 -16.69 5.10 38.19
CA SER A 275 -16.38 5.14 39.62
C SER A 275 -16.06 3.74 40.16
N PRO A 276 -15.05 3.58 41.05
CA PRO A 276 -14.77 2.32 41.75
C PRO A 276 -16.00 1.72 42.46
N ALA A 277 -17.00 2.55 42.78
CA ALA A 277 -18.20 2.15 43.52
C ALA A 277 -19.24 1.39 42.67
N GLU A 278 -19.40 1.69 41.37
CA GLU A 278 -20.47 1.11 40.53
C GLU A 278 -20.22 -0.37 40.18
N VAL A 279 -18.96 -0.74 39.96
CA VAL A 279 -18.58 -2.14 39.66
C VAL A 279 -18.75 -3.05 40.88
N ARG A 280 -18.60 -2.51 42.10
CA ARG A 280 -18.86 -3.28 43.33
C ARG A 280 -20.34 -3.65 43.49
N VAL A 281 -21.25 -2.87 42.90
CA VAL A 281 -22.69 -3.13 42.89
C VAL A 281 -23.05 -4.22 41.86
N GLU A 282 -22.45 -4.22 40.68
CA GLU A 282 -22.67 -5.27 39.67
C GLU A 282 -22.07 -6.61 40.09
N ALA A 283 -20.88 -6.63 40.70
CA ALA A 283 -20.28 -7.84 41.25
C ALA A 283 -21.09 -8.43 42.43
N ARG A 284 -21.77 -7.58 43.22
CA ARG A 284 -22.68 -8.04 44.30
C ARG A 284 -24.06 -8.47 43.81
N ARG A 285 -24.56 -7.94 42.68
CA ARG A 285 -25.86 -8.32 42.10
C ARG A 285 -25.92 -9.77 41.59
N GLY A 286 -24.77 -10.43 41.42
CA GLY A 286 -24.67 -11.86 41.08
C GLY A 286 -24.87 -12.83 42.25
N SER A 287 -25.07 -12.35 43.49
CA SER A 287 -25.28 -13.18 44.68
C SER A 287 -26.70 -13.01 45.24
N ILE A 288 -27.38 -14.11 45.51
CA ILE A 288 -28.81 -14.19 45.90
C ILE A 288 -29.06 -13.65 47.34
N HIS A 289 -29.99 -12.69 47.43
CA HIS A 289 -30.98 -12.27 48.47
C HIS A 289 -30.70 -12.33 50.00
N TYR A 290 -30.96 -11.20 50.69
CA TYR A 290 -31.83 -11.03 51.89
C TYR A 290 -32.21 -9.53 52.04
N PRO A 291 -33.42 -9.16 52.53
CA PRO A 291 -33.78 -7.76 52.74
C PRO A 291 -33.36 -7.29 54.14
N ALA A 292 -32.74 -6.12 54.23
CA ALA A 292 -32.58 -5.41 55.49
C ALA A 292 -32.91 -3.93 55.28
N ASP A 293 -33.91 -3.51 56.03
CA ASP A 293 -34.41 -2.16 56.19
C ASP A 293 -33.34 -1.18 56.68
N PHE A 294 -33.63 0.10 56.48
CA PHE A 294 -32.93 1.30 56.95
C PHE A 294 -31.60 1.64 56.24
N ALA A 295 -31.71 2.45 55.19
CA ALA A 295 -30.62 3.30 54.73
C ALA A 295 -31.03 4.77 54.92
N GLU A 296 -30.53 5.37 56.00
CA GLU A 296 -30.48 6.82 56.19
C GLU A 296 -29.67 7.46 55.06
N LYS A 297 -30.17 8.60 54.57
CA LYS A 297 -29.45 9.49 53.67
C LYS A 297 -28.30 10.16 54.44
N GLU A 298 -27.13 9.55 54.47
CA GLU A 298 -25.90 10.26 54.80
C GLU A 298 -25.36 10.97 53.55
N ASN A 299 -25.48 12.30 53.55
CA ASN A 299 -24.74 13.19 52.67
C ASN A 299 -23.25 13.13 53.05
N THR A 300 -22.48 12.27 52.38
CA THR A 300 -21.02 12.34 52.39
C THR A 300 -20.56 13.34 51.31
N PRO A 301 -19.58 14.22 51.60
CA PRO A 301 -19.04 15.15 50.62
C PRO A 301 -18.37 14.35 49.51
N SER A 302 -18.72 14.67 48.26
CA SER A 302 -18.13 14.06 47.07
C SER A 302 -16.61 14.22 47.09
N THR A 303 -15.87 13.15 47.38
CA THR A 303 -14.45 13.05 47.03
C THR A 303 -14.35 13.36 45.55
N ALA A 304 -13.64 14.44 45.19
CA ALA A 304 -13.45 14.85 43.80
C ALA A 304 -13.00 13.63 43.00
N ALA A 305 -13.89 13.09 42.18
CA ALA A 305 -13.60 11.97 41.31
C ALA A 305 -12.38 12.36 40.47
N GLU A 306 -11.45 11.42 40.29
CA GLU A 306 -10.32 11.47 39.35
C GLU A 306 -10.84 11.66 37.92
N SER A 307 -11.48 12.79 37.65
CA SER A 307 -12.06 13.13 36.37
C SER A 307 -10.92 13.56 35.47
N PHE A 308 -10.67 12.75 34.44
CA PHE A 308 -9.84 13.15 33.33
C PHE A 308 -10.30 14.53 32.85
N SER A 309 -9.38 15.46 32.57
CA SER A 309 -9.74 16.76 32.02
C SER A 309 -10.54 16.52 30.74
N THR A 310 -11.86 16.75 30.80
CA THR A 310 -12.79 16.52 29.69
C THR A 310 -12.32 17.24 28.43
N SER A 311 -11.63 18.36 28.61
CA SER A 311 -11.00 19.14 27.55
C SER A 311 -9.97 18.37 26.70
N ASP A 312 -9.18 17.45 27.28
CA ASP A 312 -8.14 16.70 26.55
C ASP A 312 -8.77 15.66 25.59
N ILE A 313 -9.84 14.98 26.05
CA ILE A 313 -10.58 14.01 25.24
C ILE A 313 -11.37 14.73 24.15
N ASP A 314 -12.01 15.85 24.47
CA ASP A 314 -12.77 16.64 23.51
C ASP A 314 -11.86 17.21 22.42
N LEU A 315 -10.65 17.66 22.79
CA LEU A 315 -9.63 18.10 21.82
C LEU A 315 -9.23 16.96 20.87
N LEU A 316 -8.92 15.78 21.40
CA LEU A 316 -8.59 14.62 20.56
C LEU A 316 -9.74 14.22 19.64
N ARG A 317 -10.97 14.18 20.17
CA ARG A 317 -12.16 13.86 19.38
C ARG A 317 -12.33 14.86 18.24
N HIS A 318 -12.24 16.15 18.54
CA HIS A 318 -12.36 17.21 17.54
C HIS A 318 -11.26 17.11 16.48
N ARG A 319 -10.01 16.86 16.88
CA ARG A 319 -8.90 16.64 15.93
C ARG A 319 -9.16 15.49 14.98
N VAL A 320 -9.60 14.34 15.49
CA VAL A 320 -9.89 13.16 14.66
C VAL A 320 -11.02 13.44 13.66
N GLN A 321 -12.06 14.16 14.09
CA GLN A 321 -13.15 14.59 13.20
C GLN A 321 -12.64 15.49 12.07
N MET A 322 -11.77 16.46 12.38
CA MET A 322 -11.19 17.33 11.36
C MET A 322 -10.24 16.57 10.43
N GLN A 323 -9.45 15.63 10.96
CA GLN A 323 -8.60 14.73 10.16
C GLN A 323 -9.42 13.87 9.19
N ALA A 324 -10.64 13.47 9.57
CA ALA A 324 -11.54 12.72 8.69
C ALA A 324 -12.00 13.53 7.48
N VAL A 325 -12.39 14.79 7.70
CA VAL A 325 -12.76 15.72 6.63
C VAL A 325 -11.59 15.91 5.67
N ASP A 326 -10.41 16.13 6.21
CA ASP A 326 -9.17 16.35 5.45
C ASP A 326 -8.76 15.11 4.64
N THR A 327 -8.88 13.92 5.23
CA THR A 327 -8.61 12.64 4.56
C THR A 327 -9.58 12.42 3.40
N ALA A 328 -10.88 12.66 3.60
CA ALA A 328 -11.88 12.52 2.55
C ALA A 328 -11.64 13.50 1.39
N TYR A 329 -11.26 14.74 1.70
CA TYR A 329 -10.89 15.73 0.69
C TYR A 329 -9.67 15.29 -0.15
N VAL A 330 -8.61 14.81 0.49
CA VAL A 330 -7.40 14.35 -0.22
C VAL A 330 -7.68 13.07 -1.00
N GLN A 331 -8.52 12.17 -0.48
CA GLN A 331 -8.99 10.97 -1.20
C GLN A 331 -9.68 11.36 -2.51
N GLN A 332 -10.57 12.34 -2.50
CA GLN A 332 -11.23 12.80 -3.71
C GLN A 332 -10.23 13.35 -4.74
N ARG A 333 -9.23 14.12 -4.28
CA ARG A 333 -8.17 14.63 -5.15
C ARG A 333 -7.33 13.53 -5.78
N VAL A 334 -6.97 12.50 -5.00
CA VAL A 334 -6.24 11.33 -5.52
C VAL A 334 -7.07 10.63 -6.60
N GLN A 335 -8.37 10.40 -6.38
CA GLN A 335 -9.24 9.74 -7.36
C GLN A 335 -9.37 10.55 -8.66
N ILE A 336 -9.51 11.88 -8.57
CA ILE A 336 -9.53 12.76 -9.74
C ILE A 336 -8.22 12.65 -10.53
N GLN A 337 -7.06 12.64 -9.86
CA GLN A 337 -5.77 12.52 -10.55
C GLN A 337 -5.57 11.14 -11.18
N ILE A 338 -6.01 10.06 -10.53
CA ILE A 338 -5.98 8.70 -11.11
C ILE A 338 -6.79 8.67 -12.42
N ALA A 339 -8.01 9.21 -12.41
CA ALA A 339 -8.86 9.27 -13.60
C ALA A 339 -8.23 10.14 -14.71
N ALA A 340 -7.68 11.30 -14.37
CA ALA A 340 -7.00 12.17 -15.32
C ALA A 340 -5.77 11.48 -15.96
N LEU A 341 -4.97 10.77 -15.16
CA LEU A 341 -3.81 10.03 -15.65
C LEU A 341 -4.22 8.89 -16.59
N PHE A 342 -5.29 8.15 -16.28
CA PHE A 342 -5.81 7.14 -17.20
C PHE A 342 -6.27 7.74 -18.53
N HIS A 343 -6.94 8.90 -18.50
CA HIS A 343 -7.33 9.60 -19.71
C HIS A 343 -6.12 10.05 -20.54
N LEU A 344 -5.08 10.60 -19.89
CA LEU A 344 -3.84 11.00 -20.56
C LEU A 344 -3.09 9.81 -21.17
N ILE A 345 -3.01 8.69 -20.47
CA ILE A 345 -2.40 7.45 -20.98
C ILE A 345 -3.19 6.95 -22.20
N ALA A 346 -4.52 6.88 -22.11
CA ALA A 346 -5.35 6.47 -23.24
C ALA A 346 -5.21 7.42 -24.45
N GLN A 347 -5.11 8.74 -24.21
CA GLN A 347 -4.88 9.71 -25.27
C GLN A 347 -3.52 9.50 -25.94
N GLN A 348 -2.47 9.22 -25.16
CA GLN A 348 -1.14 8.90 -25.67
C GLN A 348 -1.14 7.59 -26.49
N ASP A 349 -1.78 6.54 -25.98
CA ASP A 349 -1.88 5.25 -26.68
C ASP A 349 -2.65 5.39 -28.00
N ASN A 350 -3.73 6.17 -28.01
CA ASN A 350 -4.48 6.48 -29.23
C ASN A 350 -3.64 7.26 -30.25
N ALA A 351 -2.80 8.20 -29.80
CA ALA A 351 -1.89 8.93 -30.69
C ALA A 351 -0.82 8.00 -31.30
N ILE A 352 -0.23 7.12 -30.48
CA ILE A 352 0.75 6.12 -30.95
C ILE A 352 0.09 5.15 -31.93
N ALA A 353 -1.13 4.68 -31.63
CA ALA A 353 -1.88 3.79 -32.52
C ALA A 353 -2.18 4.46 -33.86
N PHE A 354 -2.53 5.75 -33.85
CA PHE A 354 -2.75 6.53 -35.06
C PHE A 354 -1.47 6.70 -35.89
N ASP A 355 -0.33 7.01 -35.26
CA ASP A 355 0.95 7.12 -35.97
C ASP A 355 1.43 5.78 -36.53
N ALA A 356 1.22 4.68 -35.78
CA ALA A 356 1.49 3.32 -36.26
C ALA A 356 0.59 2.95 -37.46
N ALA A 357 -0.69 3.32 -37.42
CA ALA A 357 -1.61 3.12 -38.54
C ALA A 357 -1.16 3.93 -39.77
N ARG A 358 -0.72 5.19 -39.59
CA ARG A 358 -0.17 6.03 -40.66
C ARG A 358 1.09 5.42 -41.26
N ALA A 359 2.03 4.94 -40.43
CA ALA A 359 3.24 4.28 -40.90
C ALA A 359 2.93 2.99 -41.67
N THR A 360 1.98 2.20 -41.17
CA THR A 360 1.50 0.98 -41.85
C THR A 360 0.87 1.31 -43.19
N HIS A 361 0.06 2.38 -43.25
CA HIS A 361 -0.54 2.85 -44.49
C HIS A 361 0.52 3.30 -45.50
N SER A 362 1.55 4.05 -45.09
CA SER A 362 2.64 4.44 -45.99
C SER A 362 3.46 3.24 -46.48
N ILE A 363 3.71 2.26 -45.61
CA ILE A 363 4.38 1.02 -45.99
C ILE A 363 3.53 0.28 -47.03
N ALA A 364 2.23 0.08 -46.76
CA ALA A 364 1.32 -0.57 -47.71
C ALA A 364 1.28 0.15 -49.06
N ALA A 365 1.22 1.47 -49.08
CA ALA A 365 1.27 2.26 -50.32
C ALA A 365 2.58 2.04 -51.08
N SER A 366 3.74 2.12 -50.40
CA SER A 366 5.05 1.85 -51.02
C SER A 366 5.19 0.40 -51.51
N SER A 367 4.64 -0.58 -50.78
CA SER A 367 4.62 -1.99 -51.19
C SER A 367 3.72 -2.22 -52.42
N LEU A 368 2.63 -1.45 -52.58
CA LEU A 368 1.81 -1.48 -53.79
C LEU A 368 2.58 -0.96 -55.01
N GLU A 369 3.33 0.13 -54.84
CA GLU A 369 4.20 0.68 -55.88
C GLU A 369 5.34 -0.29 -56.23
N ASP A 370 5.99 -0.89 -55.24
CA ASP A 370 7.04 -1.90 -55.44
C ASP A 370 6.48 -3.16 -56.15
N SER A 371 5.27 -3.58 -55.76
CA SER A 371 4.56 -4.67 -56.45
C SER A 371 4.30 -4.36 -57.93
N SER A 372 4.07 -3.09 -58.28
CA SER A 372 3.90 -2.68 -59.68
C SER A 372 5.22 -2.75 -60.46
N SER A 373 6.32 -2.33 -59.85
CA SER A 373 7.67 -2.44 -60.42
C SER A 373 8.11 -3.90 -60.59
N MET A 374 7.81 -4.75 -59.60
CA MET A 374 8.08 -6.19 -59.66
C MET A 374 7.31 -6.86 -60.81
N LYS A 375 6.04 -6.49 -61.03
CA LYS A 375 5.26 -6.96 -62.17
C LYS A 375 5.89 -6.54 -63.50
N MET A 376 6.44 -5.33 -63.59
CA MET A 376 7.12 -4.86 -64.80
C MET A 376 8.39 -5.67 -65.10
N LEU A 377 9.24 -5.95 -64.09
CA LEU A 377 10.43 -6.78 -64.26
C LEU A 377 10.06 -8.19 -64.76
N ALA A 378 9.01 -8.79 -64.19
CA ALA A 378 8.52 -10.09 -64.62
C ALA A 378 8.05 -10.08 -66.08
N LEU A 379 7.35 -9.02 -66.52
CA LEU A 379 6.94 -8.86 -67.92
C LEU A 379 8.14 -8.74 -68.86
N VAL A 380 9.16 -7.97 -68.47
CA VAL A 380 10.42 -7.84 -69.24
C VAL A 380 11.12 -9.19 -69.37
N ALA A 381 11.22 -9.96 -68.27
CA ALA A 381 11.80 -11.31 -68.30
C ALA A 381 11.00 -12.27 -69.21
N MET A 382 9.66 -12.25 -69.12
CA MET A 382 8.78 -13.08 -69.98
C MET A 382 8.97 -12.78 -71.47
N PHE A 383 9.35 -11.56 -71.83
CA PHE A 383 9.64 -11.17 -73.21
C PHE A 383 11.01 -11.69 -73.70
N PHE A 384 12.08 -11.52 -72.91
CA PHE A 384 13.45 -11.84 -73.33
C PHE A 384 13.85 -13.31 -73.15
N LEU A 385 13.27 -14.01 -72.18
CA LEU A 385 13.67 -15.36 -71.79
C LEU A 385 13.41 -16.41 -72.90
N PRO A 386 12.27 -16.40 -73.63
CA PRO A 386 12.05 -17.31 -74.75
C PRO A 386 13.05 -17.11 -75.89
N GLY A 387 13.32 -15.84 -76.27
CA GLY A 387 14.28 -15.51 -77.33
C GLY A 387 15.71 -15.89 -76.95
N SER A 388 16.10 -15.65 -75.70
CA SER A 388 17.43 -16.02 -75.20
C SER A 388 17.64 -17.54 -75.16
N PHE A 389 16.62 -18.29 -74.73
CA PHE A 389 16.66 -19.75 -74.73
C PHE A 389 16.80 -20.32 -76.14
N VAL A 390 15.98 -19.82 -77.08
CA VAL A 390 16.02 -20.26 -78.47
C VAL A 390 17.36 -19.89 -79.12
N ALA A 391 17.88 -18.68 -78.88
CA ALA A 391 19.20 -18.27 -79.36
C ALA A 391 20.34 -19.15 -78.82
N ALA A 392 20.29 -19.52 -77.53
CA ALA A 392 21.25 -20.44 -76.92
C ALA A 392 21.15 -21.85 -77.52
N LEU A 393 19.93 -22.34 -77.78
CA LEU A 393 19.70 -23.63 -78.43
C LEU A 393 20.26 -23.65 -79.86
N PHE A 394 20.10 -22.57 -80.62
CA PHE A 394 20.69 -22.42 -81.96
C PHE A 394 22.21 -22.23 -81.94
N SER A 395 22.78 -21.74 -80.83
CA SER A 395 24.23 -21.57 -80.64
C SER A 395 24.91 -22.85 -80.13
N ALA A 396 24.14 -23.83 -79.62
CA ALA A 396 24.68 -25.11 -79.19
C ALA A 396 25.14 -25.93 -80.40
N PRO A 397 26.32 -26.59 -80.36
CA PRO A 397 26.85 -27.38 -81.47
C PRO A 397 26.12 -28.71 -81.70
N LEU A 398 24.88 -28.84 -81.22
CA LEU A 398 24.06 -30.05 -81.30
C LEU A 398 23.44 -30.27 -82.69
N PHE A 399 23.46 -29.26 -83.56
CA PHE A 399 22.82 -29.29 -84.87
C PHE A 399 23.80 -28.79 -85.95
N ALA A 400 24.07 -29.62 -86.97
CA ALA A 400 24.95 -29.30 -88.09
C ALA A 400 24.24 -28.43 -89.14
N TRP A 401 24.04 -27.14 -88.83
CA TRP A 401 23.25 -26.23 -89.65
C TRP A 401 23.91 -25.78 -90.97
N ASP A 402 25.21 -26.02 -91.16
CA ASP A 402 25.95 -25.60 -92.36
C ASP A 402 25.69 -26.50 -93.59
N GLU A 403 25.05 -27.66 -93.43
CA GLU A 403 24.70 -28.55 -94.56
C GLU A 403 23.38 -28.17 -95.27
N ALA A 404 22.59 -27.24 -94.72
CA ALA A 404 21.24 -26.93 -95.22
C ALA A 404 21.18 -25.85 -96.32
N SER A 405 22.29 -25.16 -96.62
CA SER A 405 22.32 -24.06 -97.60
C SER A 405 23.00 -24.48 -98.92
N SER A 406 22.31 -25.32 -99.70
CA SER A 406 22.70 -25.64 -101.09
C SER A 406 21.50 -25.67 -102.04
N ALA A 407 20.77 -24.55 -102.20
CA ALA A 407 20.00 -24.27 -103.42
C ALA A 407 19.40 -22.85 -103.44
N GLY A 408 19.78 -22.05 -104.45
CA GLY A 408 18.92 -20.99 -105.01
C GLY A 408 19.30 -19.54 -104.66
N GLY A 409 19.88 -18.83 -105.63
CA GLY A 409 20.33 -17.43 -105.50
C GLY A 409 19.24 -16.38 -105.73
N GLY A 410 19.41 -15.24 -105.06
CA GLY A 410 18.66 -14.00 -105.24
C GLY A 410 19.27 -12.89 -104.38
N MET A 411 19.53 -11.73 -104.99
CA MET A 411 20.28 -10.62 -104.42
C MET A 411 19.46 -9.85 -103.39
N GLY A 412 19.65 -10.24 -102.13
CA GLY A 412 19.22 -9.55 -100.91
C GLY A 412 19.82 -10.32 -99.75
N VAL A 413 20.64 -9.66 -98.92
CA VAL A 413 21.37 -10.19 -97.74
C VAL A 413 21.02 -11.65 -97.43
N ALA A 414 21.88 -12.61 -97.82
CA ALA A 414 21.62 -14.04 -97.67
C ALA A 414 21.36 -14.38 -96.19
N THR A 415 20.08 -14.47 -95.83
CA THR A 415 19.64 -14.93 -94.53
C THR A 415 19.90 -16.43 -94.50
N LYS A 416 20.88 -16.89 -93.71
CA LYS A 416 21.00 -18.32 -93.40
C LYS A 416 19.61 -18.83 -92.97
N PRO A 417 19.17 -20.05 -93.33
CA PRO A 417 17.83 -20.58 -92.97
C PRO A 417 17.55 -20.54 -91.45
N GLN A 418 18.63 -20.47 -90.66
CA GLN A 418 18.72 -20.22 -89.23
C GLN A 418 17.95 -18.96 -88.78
N PHE A 419 17.99 -17.88 -89.56
CA PHE A 419 17.34 -16.61 -89.20
C PHE A 419 15.82 -16.67 -89.34
N ALA A 420 15.30 -17.32 -90.39
CA ALA A 420 13.86 -17.51 -90.58
C ALA A 420 13.28 -18.51 -89.56
N LEU A 421 14.02 -19.60 -89.28
CA LEU A 421 13.62 -20.61 -88.31
C LEU A 421 13.59 -20.07 -86.86
N PHE A 422 14.54 -19.20 -86.51
CA PHE A 422 14.55 -18.49 -85.23
C PHE A 422 13.24 -17.72 -85.00
N TRP A 423 12.79 -16.93 -85.98
CA TRP A 423 11.53 -16.20 -85.87
C TRP A 423 10.31 -17.12 -85.86
N ALA A 424 10.33 -18.22 -86.63
CA ALA A 424 9.24 -19.19 -86.67
C ALA A 424 9.02 -19.93 -85.33
N VAL A 425 10.06 -20.13 -84.52
CA VAL A 425 9.97 -20.81 -83.22
C VAL A 425 9.81 -19.80 -82.06
N THR A 426 10.55 -18.69 -82.09
CA THR A 426 10.56 -17.73 -80.99
C THR A 426 9.25 -16.97 -80.87
N ALA A 427 8.65 -16.55 -81.99
CA ALA A 427 7.39 -15.81 -81.97
C ALA A 427 6.23 -16.59 -81.32
N PRO A 428 5.91 -17.84 -81.72
CA PRO A 428 4.82 -18.59 -81.07
C PRO A 428 5.13 -18.93 -79.61
N LEU A 429 6.41 -19.18 -79.26
CA LEU A 429 6.81 -19.45 -77.88
C LEU A 429 6.58 -18.22 -76.98
N THR A 430 6.92 -17.02 -77.45
CA THR A 430 6.61 -15.78 -76.72
C THR A 430 5.11 -15.57 -76.55
N VAL A 431 4.32 -15.79 -77.61
CA VAL A 431 2.84 -15.71 -77.55
C VAL A 431 2.27 -16.70 -76.53
N LEU A 432 2.79 -17.92 -76.47
CA LEU A 432 2.37 -18.94 -75.50
C LEU A 432 2.61 -18.48 -74.05
N VAL A 433 3.79 -17.94 -73.74
CA VAL A 433 4.12 -17.46 -72.39
C VAL A 433 3.18 -16.33 -71.95
N PHE A 434 2.92 -15.35 -72.83
CA PHE A 434 1.97 -14.27 -72.54
C PHE A 434 0.53 -14.77 -72.41
N ALA A 435 0.12 -15.75 -73.22
CA ALA A 435 -1.22 -16.36 -73.12
C ALA A 435 -1.43 -17.08 -71.78
N LEU A 436 -0.43 -17.85 -71.32
CA LEU A 436 -0.46 -18.51 -70.01
C LEU A 436 -0.53 -17.50 -68.86
N TYR A 437 0.24 -16.41 -68.93
CA TYR A 437 0.19 -15.34 -67.93
C TYR A 437 -1.17 -14.62 -67.90
N ALA A 438 -1.73 -14.30 -69.07
CA ALA A 438 -3.05 -13.69 -69.18
C ALA A 438 -4.16 -14.60 -68.64
N LEU A 439 -4.07 -15.91 -68.92
CA LEU A 439 -4.99 -16.90 -68.38
C LEU A 439 -4.91 -16.95 -66.85
N TRP A 440 -3.71 -16.92 -66.28
CA TRP A 440 -3.47 -16.91 -64.84
C TRP A 440 -4.07 -15.68 -64.14
N ILE A 441 -3.84 -14.48 -64.69
CA ILE A 441 -4.44 -13.24 -64.15
C ILE A 441 -5.96 -13.30 -64.22
N CYS A 442 -6.51 -13.75 -65.35
CA CYS A 442 -7.95 -13.82 -65.54
C CYS A 442 -8.59 -14.81 -64.56
N PHE A 443 -7.90 -15.92 -64.27
CA PHE A 443 -8.32 -16.89 -63.27
C PHE A 443 -8.28 -16.31 -61.84
N GLN A 444 -7.22 -15.59 -61.46
CA GLN A 444 -7.16 -14.92 -60.15
C GLN A 444 -8.27 -13.88 -59.96
N LYS A 445 -8.49 -13.02 -60.97
CA LYS A 445 -9.52 -11.97 -60.91
C LYS A 445 -10.94 -12.55 -60.79
N ARG A 446 -11.19 -13.74 -61.37
CA ARG A 446 -12.46 -14.46 -61.20
C ARG A 446 -12.62 -15.02 -59.77
N ARG A 447 -11.53 -15.49 -59.15
CA ARG A 447 -11.53 -16.03 -57.79
C ARG A 447 -11.79 -14.93 -56.74
N GLU A 448 -11.17 -13.76 -56.89
CA GLU A 448 -11.38 -12.60 -56.00
C GLU A 448 -12.83 -12.10 -56.05
N ARG A 449 -13.43 -12.03 -57.25
CA ARG A 449 -14.84 -11.66 -57.42
C ARG A 449 -15.83 -12.68 -56.84
N GLY A 450 -15.42 -13.93 -56.68
CA GLY A 450 -16.18 -14.95 -55.98
C GLY A 450 -16.20 -14.68 -54.47
N SER A 451 -15.02 -14.50 -53.86
CA SER A 451 -14.91 -14.21 -52.41
C SER A 451 -15.58 -12.91 -51.98
N ALA A 452 -15.55 -11.85 -52.81
CA ALA A 452 -16.21 -10.58 -52.47
C ALA A 452 -17.74 -10.71 -52.39
N LYS A 453 -18.35 -11.61 -53.16
CA LYS A 453 -19.80 -11.86 -53.12
C LYS A 453 -20.24 -12.68 -51.90
N ASP A 454 -19.36 -13.50 -51.34
CA ASP A 454 -19.65 -14.29 -50.14
C ASP A 454 -19.56 -13.45 -48.84
N LEU A 455 -18.72 -12.41 -48.82
CA LEU A 455 -18.60 -11.47 -47.68
C LEU A 455 -19.81 -10.52 -47.54
N ASP A 456 -20.39 -10.08 -48.67
CA ASP A 456 -21.63 -9.28 -48.68
C ASP A 456 -22.89 -10.12 -48.41
N ALA A 457 -22.79 -11.46 -48.42
CA ALA A 457 -23.89 -12.38 -48.16
C ALA A 457 -24.01 -12.80 -46.68
N ILE A 458 -23.18 -12.25 -45.79
CA ILE A 458 -23.28 -12.48 -44.34
C ILE A 458 -24.26 -11.44 -43.76
N PRO A 459 -25.48 -11.82 -43.34
CA PRO A 459 -26.40 -10.89 -42.71
C PRO A 459 -25.86 -10.44 -41.35
N ILE A 460 -25.90 -9.13 -41.08
CA ILE A 460 -25.59 -8.48 -39.80
C ILE A 460 -26.60 -8.91 -38.72
#